data_AF-Q4WB17-F1
#
_entry.id   AF-Q4WB17-F1
#
_cell.length_a   1.000
_cell.length_b   1.000
_cell.length_c   1.000
_cell.angle_alpha   90.00
_cell.angle_beta   90.00
_cell.angle_gamma   90.00
#
_symmetry.space_group_name_H-M   'P 1'
#
loop_
_entity.id
_entity.type
_entity.pdbx_description
1 polymer ?
#
loop_
_entity_poly.entity_id
_entity_poly.type
_entity_poly.pdbx_seq_one_letter_code
_entity_poly.pdbx_strand_id
1 'polypeptide(L)'
;MMLWLKRRNMLMGRRQMTRLEMKNAERSNIVSCRGVMVAENISLGILSLSSAVATLGIVPAVILLLGLSAISWYTGYIMGQFKLRFPQIHSMGDAGELLMGRFGRELFGIGQLLFLIFLMASHILTFSVVFNTITNHGTCTIVFGVVGLVVSFIGALPRTMGKVYWMSMASCISIVTATVVTMIAIGVQAPDHVHVNVTTKVSFQDAFLAVTNIIFAYIAHVAFFGFISEMHDPRDFPKSLTMLQVVDTSLYIVTAMVIYRYAGPDVASPALSSAGPLMKKVAYGLAIPTVVIAGVVFGHVACKYIYVRIFRGSAHMHQNSFLAIGSWVAIALGVWVVAWVIAESIPVFNELLSLISSLFGSWFSYGLPAIFWLVMNKGRWFSTRSKICLTIVNFFILAFACALCGMGLYVSGKSIHDSSSKASWTCKNNAT
;
A
#
# COMPACT_ATOMS: atom_id res chain seq x y z
N MET A 1 -1.16 4.00 -38.38
CA MET A 1 -2.48 3.88 -39.06
C MET A 1 -3.57 3.24 -38.18
N MET A 2 -3.27 2.17 -37.44
CA MET A 2 -4.22 1.46 -36.56
C MET A 2 -4.68 2.27 -35.31
N LEU A 3 -3.83 3.13 -34.75
CA LEU A 3 -4.19 4.11 -33.71
C LEU A 3 -5.12 5.22 -34.21
N TRP A 4 -5.02 5.57 -35.50
CA TRP A 4 -5.90 6.55 -36.14
C TRP A 4 -7.27 5.94 -36.44
N LEU A 5 -7.33 4.67 -36.86
CA LEU A 5 -8.57 3.90 -37.02
C LEU A 5 -9.25 3.60 -35.68
N LYS A 6 -8.52 3.36 -34.58
CA LYS A 6 -9.10 3.20 -33.24
C LYS A 6 -9.63 4.53 -32.68
N ARG A 7 -8.96 5.66 -32.96
CA ARG A 7 -9.50 7.02 -32.68
C ARG A 7 -10.72 7.33 -33.55
N ARG A 8 -10.72 6.94 -34.83
CA ARG A 8 -11.83 7.16 -35.78
C ARG A 8 -13.04 6.29 -35.45
N ASN A 9 -12.85 5.04 -35.01
CA ASN A 9 -13.94 4.17 -34.53
C ASN A 9 -14.47 4.58 -33.14
N MET A 10 -13.64 5.12 -32.24
CA MET A 10 -14.13 5.78 -31.02
C MET A 10 -14.87 7.10 -31.29
N LEU A 11 -14.48 7.84 -32.32
CA LEU A 11 -15.18 9.06 -32.77
C LEU A 11 -16.47 8.73 -33.54
N MET A 12 -16.52 7.60 -34.26
CA MET A 12 -17.72 7.11 -34.97
C MET A 12 -18.73 6.46 -34.02
N GLY A 13 -18.28 5.76 -32.97
CA GLY A 13 -19.15 5.22 -31.90
C GLY A 13 -19.70 6.28 -30.93
N ARG A 14 -19.18 7.52 -30.98
CA ARG A 14 -19.73 8.68 -30.24
C ARG A 14 -20.94 9.33 -30.92
N ARG A 15 -21.31 8.91 -32.14
CA ARG A 15 -22.39 9.59 -32.91
C ARG A 15 -23.82 9.29 -32.44
N GLN A 16 -24.02 8.41 -31.46
CA GLN A 16 -25.37 8.06 -30.96
C GLN A 16 -25.46 7.90 -29.43
N MET A 17 -24.47 8.37 -28.66
CA MET A 17 -24.57 8.33 -27.20
C MET A 17 -25.28 9.59 -26.72
N THR A 18 -26.44 9.44 -26.08
CA THR A 18 -27.18 10.58 -25.53
C THR A 18 -26.36 11.28 -24.44
N ARG A 19 -26.59 12.58 -24.21
CA ARG A 19 -25.89 13.33 -23.13
C ARG A 19 -26.08 12.67 -21.75
N LEU A 20 -27.17 11.94 -21.55
CA LEU A 20 -27.46 11.17 -20.34
C LEU A 20 -26.60 9.91 -20.24
N GLU A 21 -26.43 9.16 -21.32
CA GLU A 21 -25.54 7.98 -21.34
C GLU A 21 -24.08 8.37 -21.18
N MET A 22 -23.64 9.48 -21.77
CA MET A 22 -22.29 10.00 -21.54
C MET A 22 -22.10 10.42 -20.08
N LYS A 23 -23.07 11.12 -19.47
CA LYS A 23 -23.04 11.46 -18.04
C LYS A 23 -23.07 10.22 -17.15
N ASN A 24 -23.81 9.18 -17.53
CA ASN A 24 -23.90 7.94 -16.77
C ASN A 24 -22.61 7.11 -16.89
N ALA A 25 -22.00 7.04 -18.07
CA ALA A 25 -20.71 6.40 -18.28
C ALA A 25 -19.57 7.15 -17.58
N GLU A 26 -19.59 8.48 -17.59
CA GLU A 26 -18.65 9.33 -16.88
C GLU A 26 -18.81 9.19 -15.35
N ARG A 27 -20.05 9.22 -14.85
CA ARG A 27 -20.35 8.95 -13.44
C ARG A 27 -19.95 7.53 -13.03
N SER A 28 -20.18 6.53 -13.87
CA SER A 28 -19.76 5.14 -13.62
C SER A 28 -18.25 5.02 -13.54
N ASN A 29 -17.49 5.65 -14.44
CA ASN A 29 -16.02 5.61 -14.41
C ASN A 29 -15.43 6.35 -13.20
N ILE A 30 -16.05 7.46 -12.78
CA ILE A 30 -15.63 8.22 -11.59
C ILE A 30 -15.90 7.41 -10.32
N VAL A 31 -17.08 6.78 -10.19
CA VAL A 31 -17.40 5.90 -9.05
C VAL A 31 -16.47 4.69 -9.03
N SER A 32 -16.17 4.10 -10.18
CA SER A 32 -15.24 2.97 -10.29
C SER A 32 -13.83 3.34 -9.84
N CYS A 33 -13.28 4.48 -10.29
CA CYS A 33 -11.91 4.89 -9.94
C CYS A 33 -11.79 5.27 -8.44
N ARG A 34 -12.80 5.96 -7.89
CA ARG A 34 -12.89 6.25 -6.45
C ARG A 34 -12.92 4.99 -5.61
N GLY A 35 -13.77 4.03 -6.00
CA GLY A 35 -13.85 2.74 -5.35
C GLY A 35 -12.52 2.01 -5.39
N VAL A 36 -11.86 1.92 -6.56
CA VAL A 36 -10.54 1.26 -6.67
C VAL A 36 -9.50 1.90 -5.76
N MET A 37 -9.42 3.23 -5.71
CA MET A 37 -8.45 3.91 -4.83
C MET A 37 -8.66 3.53 -3.36
N VAL A 38 -9.90 3.53 -2.88
CA VAL A 38 -10.25 3.12 -1.51
C VAL A 38 -9.90 1.65 -1.29
N ALA A 39 -10.33 0.79 -2.20
CA ALA A 39 -10.15 -0.64 -2.05
C ALA A 39 -8.70 -1.11 -2.13
N GLU A 40 -7.85 -0.39 -2.85
CA GLU A 40 -6.43 -0.71 -2.92
C GLU A 40 -5.68 -0.28 -1.65
N ASN A 41 -6.09 0.82 -1.01
CA ASN A 41 -5.42 1.33 0.18
C ASN A 41 -5.80 0.56 1.44
N ILE A 42 -7.05 0.12 1.55
CA ILE A 42 -7.52 -0.73 2.65
C ILE A 42 -7.01 -2.16 2.40
N SER A 43 -5.82 -2.45 2.91
CA SER A 43 -5.18 -3.76 2.84
C SER A 43 -4.52 -4.09 4.18
N LEU A 44 -3.26 -4.52 4.21
CA LEU A 44 -2.58 -5.02 5.40
C LEU A 44 -2.34 -3.97 6.49
N GLY A 45 -2.27 -2.67 6.15
CA GLY A 45 -1.91 -1.61 7.10
C GLY A 45 -2.87 -1.46 8.27
N ILE A 46 -4.16 -1.75 8.06
CA ILE A 46 -5.17 -1.71 9.14
C ILE A 46 -4.87 -2.71 10.25
N LEU A 47 -4.17 -3.81 9.94
CA LEU A 47 -3.96 -4.91 10.87
C LEU A 47 -2.83 -4.64 11.88
N SER A 48 -1.92 -3.70 11.63
CA SER A 48 -0.89 -3.34 12.62
C SER A 48 -1.32 -2.21 13.56
N LEU A 49 -2.37 -1.46 13.22
CA LEU A 49 -2.75 -0.24 13.94
C LEU A 49 -3.12 -0.46 15.40
N SER A 50 -3.83 -1.55 15.73
CA SER A 50 -4.20 -1.84 17.11
C SER A 50 -2.96 -2.07 17.98
N SER A 51 -1.94 -2.75 17.44
CA SER A 51 -0.66 -2.93 18.13
C SER A 51 0.09 -1.61 18.30
N ALA A 52 0.05 -0.71 17.31
CA ALA A 52 0.64 0.63 17.44
C ALA A 52 -0.06 1.45 18.54
N VAL A 53 -1.38 1.34 18.68
CA VAL A 53 -2.13 1.96 19.79
C VAL A 53 -1.75 1.35 21.13
N ALA A 54 -1.56 0.03 21.20
CA ALA A 54 -1.13 -0.62 22.44
C ALA A 54 0.26 -0.17 22.89
N THR A 55 1.19 0.01 21.94
CA THR A 55 2.54 0.51 22.22
C THR A 55 2.52 1.97 22.64
N LEU A 56 1.84 2.86 21.91
CA LEU A 56 1.90 4.31 22.15
C LEU A 56 0.93 4.80 23.24
N GLY A 57 -0.18 4.09 23.45
CA GLY A 57 -1.35 4.57 24.17
C GLY A 57 -2.33 5.31 23.26
N ILE A 58 -3.59 5.41 23.72
CA ILE A 58 -4.71 5.95 22.92
C ILE A 58 -4.44 7.37 22.42
N VAL A 59 -4.10 8.29 23.32
CA VAL A 59 -4.00 9.72 22.99
C VAL A 59 -2.95 10.00 21.91
N PRO A 60 -1.67 9.61 22.08
CA PRO A 60 -0.67 9.86 21.06
C PRO A 60 -0.97 9.11 19.75
N ALA A 61 -1.50 7.88 19.80
CA ALA A 61 -1.82 7.13 18.59
C ALA A 61 -2.93 7.79 17.77
N VAL A 62 -4.00 8.29 18.39
CA VAL A 62 -5.09 9.00 17.68
C VAL A 62 -4.60 10.32 17.08
N ILE A 63 -3.78 11.08 17.82
CA ILE A 63 -3.16 12.32 17.32
C ILE A 63 -2.29 12.01 16.09
N LEU A 64 -1.49 10.94 16.15
CA LEU A 64 -0.65 10.52 15.02
C LEU A 64 -1.47 10.03 13.83
N LEU A 65 -2.53 9.24 14.05
CA LEU A 65 -3.43 8.78 12.99
C LEU A 65 -4.07 9.95 12.23
N LEU A 66 -4.54 10.97 12.95
CA LEU A 66 -5.13 12.17 12.34
C LEU A 66 -4.07 13.08 11.70
N GLY A 67 -2.94 13.30 12.38
CA GLY A 67 -1.86 14.15 11.87
C GLY A 67 -1.21 13.59 10.60
N LEU A 68 -0.87 12.30 10.60
CA LEU A 68 -0.29 11.62 9.44
C LEU A 68 -1.31 11.50 8.30
N SER A 69 -2.59 11.29 8.61
CA SER A 69 -3.68 11.38 7.64
C SER A 69 -3.72 12.74 6.94
N ALA A 70 -3.68 13.83 7.70
CA ALA A 70 -3.71 15.19 7.15
C ALA A 70 -2.49 15.48 6.27
N ILE A 71 -1.29 15.06 6.70
CA ILE A 71 -0.06 15.21 5.92
C ILE A 71 -0.14 14.37 4.64
N SER A 72 -0.58 13.11 4.74
CA SER A 72 -0.75 12.18 3.62
C SER A 72 -1.72 12.73 2.56
N TRP A 73 -2.86 13.30 2.99
CA TRP A 73 -3.79 13.99 2.11
C TRP A 73 -3.15 15.19 1.43
N TYR A 74 -2.42 16.03 2.17
CA TYR A 74 -1.75 17.20 1.62
C TYR A 74 -0.69 16.82 0.57
N THR A 75 0.16 15.83 0.87
CA THR A 75 1.19 15.36 -0.08
C THR A 75 0.56 14.69 -1.30
N GLY A 76 -0.55 13.96 -1.12
CA GLY A 76 -1.35 13.42 -2.22
C GLY A 76 -1.92 14.54 -3.09
N TYR A 77 -2.44 15.61 -2.49
CA TYR A 77 -2.96 16.77 -3.21
C TYR A 77 -1.88 17.45 -4.06
N ILE A 78 -0.66 17.58 -3.52
CA ILE A 78 0.50 18.08 -4.29
C ILE A 78 0.77 17.21 -5.52
N MET A 79 0.73 15.88 -5.38
CA MET A 79 0.92 14.98 -6.53
C MET A 79 -0.15 15.19 -7.60
N GLY A 80 -1.40 15.41 -7.20
CA GLY A 80 -2.49 15.78 -8.11
C GLY A 80 -2.18 17.06 -8.89
N GLN A 81 -1.73 18.11 -8.20
CA GLN A 81 -1.31 19.36 -8.84
C GLN A 81 -0.11 19.17 -9.79
N PHE A 82 0.86 18.36 -9.38
CA PHE A 82 2.04 18.05 -10.17
C PHE A 82 1.69 17.32 -11.47
N LYS A 83 0.79 16.34 -11.40
CA LYS A 83 0.27 15.64 -12.59
C LYS A 83 -0.53 16.56 -13.52
N LEU A 84 -1.33 17.48 -12.98
CA LEU A 84 -2.04 18.48 -13.77
C LEU A 84 -1.08 19.44 -14.50
N ARG A 85 0.05 19.78 -13.86
CA ARG A 85 1.09 20.64 -14.45
C ARG A 85 1.93 19.91 -15.49
N PHE A 86 2.20 18.62 -15.27
CA PHE A 86 3.02 17.77 -16.13
C PHE A 86 2.24 16.49 -16.54
N PRO A 87 1.32 16.58 -17.51
CA PRO A 87 0.44 15.48 -17.88
C PRO A 87 1.16 14.22 -18.40
N GLN A 88 2.40 14.35 -18.86
CA GLN A 88 3.21 13.25 -19.40
C GLN A 88 3.69 12.24 -18.34
N ILE A 89 3.57 12.55 -17.04
CA ILE A 89 4.11 11.74 -15.95
C ILE A 89 3.14 10.62 -15.59
N HIS A 90 3.44 9.36 -15.90
CA HIS A 90 2.53 8.23 -15.60
C HIS A 90 3.03 7.35 -14.45
N SER A 91 4.28 7.51 -14.04
CA SER A 91 4.94 6.75 -12.98
C SER A 91 5.85 7.63 -12.14
N MET A 92 6.31 7.15 -10.98
CA MET A 92 7.32 7.85 -10.19
C MET A 92 8.66 7.96 -10.93
N GLY A 93 8.98 6.98 -11.80
CA GLY A 93 10.14 7.05 -12.69
C GLY A 93 10.06 8.24 -13.65
N ASP A 94 8.90 8.50 -14.26
CA ASP A 94 8.73 9.66 -15.16
C ASP A 94 8.83 10.99 -14.39
N ALA A 95 8.31 11.05 -13.15
CA ALA A 95 8.49 12.20 -12.27
C ALA A 95 9.97 12.43 -11.94
N GLY A 96 10.68 11.32 -11.73
CA GLY A 96 12.12 11.29 -11.57
C GLY A 96 12.91 11.85 -12.73
N GLU A 97 12.49 11.48 -13.95
CA GLU A 97 13.10 11.98 -15.17
C GLU A 97 12.98 13.50 -15.29
N LEU A 98 11.83 14.06 -14.88
CA LEU A 98 11.64 15.50 -14.85
C LEU A 98 12.54 16.19 -13.82
N LEU A 99 12.77 15.56 -12.66
CA LEU A 99 13.56 16.15 -11.58
C LEU A 99 15.07 16.10 -11.81
N MET A 100 15.59 14.95 -12.24
CA MET A 100 17.05 14.68 -12.31
C MET A 100 17.49 14.05 -13.64
N GLY A 101 16.67 14.14 -14.68
CA GLY A 101 16.96 13.53 -15.98
C GLY A 101 17.04 12.00 -15.91
N ARG A 102 17.89 11.41 -16.76
CA ARG A 102 18.00 9.93 -16.90
C ARG A 102 18.32 9.22 -15.59
N PHE A 103 19.16 9.81 -14.74
CA PHE A 103 19.49 9.23 -13.44
C PHE A 103 18.26 9.15 -12.53
N GLY A 104 17.49 10.24 -12.42
CA GLY A 104 16.26 10.25 -11.63
C GLY A 104 15.24 9.22 -12.10
N ARG A 105 15.13 9.04 -13.43
CA ARG A 105 14.25 8.02 -14.01
C ARG A 105 14.55 6.62 -13.48
N GLU A 106 15.83 6.23 -13.47
CA GLU A 106 16.25 4.92 -12.98
C GLU A 106 16.12 4.84 -11.46
N LEU A 107 16.56 5.86 -10.72
CA LEU A 107 16.51 5.86 -9.26
C LEU A 107 15.07 5.68 -8.72
N PHE A 108 14.15 6.52 -9.17
CA PHE A 108 12.76 6.45 -8.68
C PHE A 108 11.95 5.34 -9.34
N GLY A 109 12.32 4.94 -10.56
CA GLY A 109 11.74 3.79 -11.23
C GLY A 109 12.09 2.46 -10.53
N ILE A 110 13.37 2.26 -10.22
CA ILE A 110 13.84 1.09 -9.44
C ILE A 110 13.30 1.17 -8.01
N GLY A 111 13.30 2.36 -7.40
CA GLY A 111 12.73 2.56 -6.06
C GLY A 111 11.24 2.19 -6.00
N GLN A 112 10.44 2.60 -7.00
CA GLN A 112 9.03 2.21 -7.11
C GLN A 112 8.89 0.69 -7.28
N LEU A 113 9.72 0.07 -8.11
CA LEU A 113 9.70 -1.37 -8.33
C LEU A 113 10.02 -2.14 -7.04
N LEU A 114 11.09 -1.73 -6.33
CA LEU A 114 11.47 -2.33 -5.05
C LEU A 114 10.36 -2.16 -4.02
N PHE A 115 9.75 -0.97 -3.93
CA PHE A 115 8.63 -0.75 -3.03
C PHE A 115 7.48 -1.74 -3.31
N LEU A 116 7.10 -1.94 -4.58
CA LEU A 116 6.09 -2.93 -4.95
C LEU A 116 6.50 -4.37 -4.56
N ILE A 117 7.76 -4.75 -4.74
CA ILE A 117 8.28 -6.08 -4.35
C ILE A 117 8.18 -6.29 -2.84
N PHE A 118 8.50 -5.27 -2.04
CA PHE A 118 8.35 -5.34 -0.59
C PHE A 118 6.88 -5.43 -0.16
N LEU A 119 5.96 -4.74 -0.85
CA LEU A 119 4.52 -4.92 -0.63
C LEU A 119 4.10 -6.36 -0.97
N MET A 120 4.57 -6.93 -2.08
CA MET A 120 4.35 -8.35 -2.39
C MET A 120 4.87 -9.27 -1.28
N ALA A 121 6.06 -8.98 -0.73
CA ALA A 121 6.63 -9.75 0.39
C ALA A 121 5.74 -9.69 1.63
N SER A 122 5.16 -8.53 1.96
CA SER A 122 4.22 -8.39 3.08
C SER A 122 2.96 -9.25 2.92
N HIS A 123 2.50 -9.45 1.67
CA HIS A 123 1.39 -10.35 1.37
C HIS A 123 1.77 -11.83 1.52
N ILE A 124 2.97 -12.23 1.10
CA ILE A 124 3.48 -13.60 1.32
C ILE A 124 3.65 -13.90 2.81
N LEU A 125 4.21 -12.95 3.56
CA LEU A 125 4.34 -13.07 5.01
C LEU A 125 2.96 -13.19 5.68
N THR A 126 1.99 -12.37 5.28
CA THR A 126 0.63 -12.47 5.82
C THR A 126 -0.02 -13.80 5.44
N PHE A 127 0.26 -14.32 4.24
CA PHE A 127 -0.23 -15.63 3.81
C PHE A 127 0.30 -16.75 4.72
N SER A 128 1.58 -16.74 5.08
CA SER A 128 2.12 -17.75 5.99
C SER A 128 1.52 -17.64 7.40
N VAL A 129 1.29 -16.42 7.90
CA VAL A 129 0.57 -16.18 9.17
C VAL A 129 -0.87 -16.73 9.13
N VAL A 130 -1.61 -16.47 8.04
CA VAL A 130 -2.98 -16.99 7.83
C VAL A 130 -3.00 -18.51 7.92
N PHE A 131 -2.14 -19.18 7.15
CA PHE A 131 -2.13 -20.64 7.09
C PHE A 131 -1.61 -21.27 8.38
N ASN A 132 -0.60 -20.68 9.02
CA ASN A 132 -0.17 -21.10 10.35
C ASN A 132 -1.30 -20.98 11.37
N THR A 133 -2.11 -19.92 11.31
CA THR A 133 -3.24 -19.75 12.24
C THR A 133 -4.35 -20.78 11.98
N ILE A 134 -4.76 -20.95 10.73
CA ILE A 134 -5.88 -21.83 10.36
C ILE A 134 -5.54 -23.30 10.65
N THR A 135 -4.33 -23.72 10.29
CA THR A 135 -3.86 -25.11 10.42
C THR A 135 -3.32 -25.45 11.80
N ASN A 136 -3.22 -24.49 12.72
CA ASN A 136 -2.46 -24.63 13.98
C ASN A 136 -1.01 -25.08 13.72
N HIS A 137 -0.33 -24.44 12.77
CA HIS A 137 1.03 -24.76 12.37
C HIS A 137 1.18 -26.21 11.86
N GLY A 138 0.35 -26.58 10.86
CA GLY A 138 0.30 -27.96 10.34
C GLY A 138 1.53 -28.40 9.54
N THR A 139 2.38 -27.46 9.11
CA THR A 139 3.68 -27.74 8.48
C THR A 139 4.64 -26.57 8.70
N CYS A 140 5.89 -26.74 8.26
CA CYS A 140 6.92 -25.71 8.31
C CYS A 140 6.44 -24.39 7.65
N THR A 141 6.64 -23.26 8.33
CA THR A 141 6.23 -21.93 7.86
C THR A 141 6.74 -21.61 6.45
N ILE A 142 7.97 -22.02 6.14
CA ILE A 142 8.59 -21.84 4.80
C ILE A 142 7.73 -22.48 3.71
N VAL A 143 7.13 -23.65 3.98
CA VAL A 143 6.24 -24.34 3.02
C VAL A 143 5.00 -23.49 2.75
N PHE A 144 4.42 -22.87 3.78
CA PHE A 144 3.31 -21.93 3.57
C PHE A 144 3.74 -20.70 2.77
N GLY A 145 4.95 -20.19 2.98
CA GLY A 145 5.53 -19.13 2.16
C GLY A 145 5.65 -19.51 0.68
N VAL A 146 6.16 -20.71 0.39
CA VAL A 146 6.26 -21.26 -0.98
C VAL A 146 4.87 -21.44 -1.61
N VAL A 147 3.88 -21.94 -0.87
CA VAL A 147 2.50 -22.05 -1.35
C VAL A 147 1.94 -20.66 -1.68
N GLY A 148 2.17 -19.67 -0.81
CA GLY A 148 1.78 -18.28 -1.04
C GLY A 148 2.42 -17.69 -2.30
N LEU A 149 3.71 -17.96 -2.53
CA LEU A 149 4.42 -17.62 -3.77
C LEU A 149 3.71 -18.24 -4.98
N VAL A 150 3.49 -19.56 -4.98
CA VAL A 150 2.92 -20.28 -6.13
C VAL A 150 1.52 -19.78 -6.47
N VAL A 151 0.66 -19.62 -5.46
CA VAL A 151 -0.72 -19.12 -5.64
C VAL A 151 -0.69 -17.70 -6.23
N SER A 152 0.14 -16.82 -5.67
CA SER A 152 0.19 -15.42 -6.12
C SER A 152 0.88 -15.26 -7.47
N PHE A 153 1.87 -16.10 -7.77
CA PHE A 153 2.50 -16.20 -9.09
C PHE A 153 1.48 -16.59 -10.15
N ILE A 154 0.71 -17.67 -9.93
CA ILE A 154 -0.35 -18.11 -10.86
C ILE A 154 -1.39 -17.01 -11.04
N GLY A 155 -1.80 -16.36 -9.95
CA GLY A 155 -2.76 -15.25 -9.99
C GLY A 155 -2.26 -14.04 -10.79
N ALA A 156 -0.94 -13.80 -10.84
CA ALA A 156 -0.34 -12.68 -11.56
C ALA A 156 -0.07 -12.97 -13.05
N LEU A 157 -0.15 -14.23 -13.49
CA LEU A 157 0.11 -14.63 -14.89
C LEU A 157 -0.80 -13.96 -15.94
N PRO A 158 -2.10 -13.72 -15.71
CA PRO A 158 -2.95 -13.04 -16.69
C PRO A 158 -2.37 -11.66 -17.05
N ARG A 159 -1.97 -11.47 -18.31
CA ARG A 159 -1.34 -10.23 -18.81
C ARG A 159 -2.27 -9.02 -18.85
N THR A 160 -3.58 -9.25 -18.82
CA THR A 160 -4.59 -8.20 -18.91
C THR A 160 -5.45 -8.15 -17.66
N MET A 161 -5.38 -7.02 -16.98
CA MET A 161 -6.09 -6.74 -15.75
C MET A 161 -7.46 -6.08 -16.01
N GLY A 162 -8.23 -6.64 -16.95
CA GLY A 162 -9.53 -6.07 -17.37
C GLY A 162 -10.62 -6.06 -16.29
N LYS A 163 -10.39 -6.78 -15.19
CA LYS A 163 -11.32 -6.89 -14.04
C LYS A 163 -10.71 -6.41 -12.72
N VAL A 164 -9.66 -5.58 -12.74
CA VAL A 164 -9.00 -5.09 -11.50
C VAL A 164 -9.98 -4.40 -10.57
N TYR A 165 -10.92 -3.61 -11.10
CA TYR A 165 -11.97 -3.01 -10.26
C TYR A 165 -12.68 -4.05 -9.37
N TRP A 166 -13.16 -5.15 -9.97
CA TRP A 166 -13.87 -6.20 -9.23
C TRP A 166 -12.97 -6.95 -8.27
N MET A 167 -11.71 -7.18 -8.64
CA MET A 167 -10.72 -7.81 -7.79
C MET A 167 -10.41 -6.95 -6.55
N SER A 168 -10.10 -5.67 -6.74
CA SER A 168 -9.86 -4.75 -5.62
C SER A 168 -11.10 -4.60 -4.75
N MET A 169 -12.31 -4.50 -5.32
CA MET A 169 -13.56 -4.48 -4.52
C MET A 169 -13.72 -5.73 -3.67
N ALA A 170 -13.48 -6.92 -4.23
CA ALA A 170 -13.57 -8.19 -3.49
C ALA A 170 -12.53 -8.25 -2.36
N SER A 171 -11.31 -7.76 -2.61
CA SER A 171 -10.26 -7.60 -1.60
C SER A 171 -10.72 -6.67 -0.47
N CYS A 172 -11.19 -5.47 -0.78
CA CYS A 172 -11.67 -4.52 0.23
C CYS A 172 -12.82 -5.06 1.09
N ILE A 173 -13.81 -5.70 0.46
CA ILE A 173 -14.93 -6.33 1.18
C ILE A 173 -14.43 -7.44 2.10
N SER A 174 -13.48 -8.25 1.64
CA SER A 174 -12.87 -9.33 2.42
C SER A 174 -12.19 -8.81 3.68
N ILE A 175 -11.31 -7.80 3.58
CA ILE A 175 -10.60 -7.28 4.75
C ILE A 175 -11.53 -6.53 5.70
N VAL A 176 -12.45 -5.71 5.19
CA VAL A 176 -13.42 -4.99 6.03
C VAL A 176 -14.29 -5.99 6.80
N THR A 177 -14.75 -7.05 6.14
CA THR A 177 -15.54 -8.10 6.80
C THR A 177 -14.72 -8.83 7.86
N ALA A 178 -13.48 -9.23 7.55
CA ALA A 178 -12.59 -9.89 8.50
C ALA A 178 -12.35 -9.01 9.74
N THR A 179 -12.07 -7.72 9.53
CA THR A 179 -11.84 -6.76 10.61
C THR A 179 -13.07 -6.52 11.46
N VAL A 180 -14.25 -6.37 10.86
CA VAL A 180 -15.52 -6.21 11.61
C VAL A 180 -15.83 -7.46 12.43
N VAL A 181 -15.66 -8.65 11.85
CA VAL A 181 -15.84 -9.92 12.58
C VAL A 181 -14.85 -10.02 13.76
N THR A 182 -13.59 -9.62 13.57
CA THR A 182 -12.61 -9.56 14.67
C THR A 182 -13.02 -8.59 15.77
N MET A 183 -13.48 -7.38 15.42
CA MET A 183 -13.97 -6.41 16.41
C MET A 183 -15.12 -6.97 17.25
N ILE A 184 -16.11 -7.59 16.60
CA ILE A 184 -17.26 -8.21 17.28
C ILE A 184 -16.79 -9.36 18.16
N ALA A 185 -15.93 -10.25 17.64
CA ALA A 185 -15.45 -11.41 18.37
C ALA A 185 -14.69 -11.03 19.65
N ILE A 186 -13.78 -10.06 19.56
CA ILE A 186 -13.01 -9.58 20.72
C ILE A 186 -13.94 -8.85 21.69
N GLY A 187 -14.88 -8.04 21.19
CA GLY A 187 -15.84 -7.33 22.05
C GLY A 187 -16.74 -8.26 22.87
N VAL A 188 -17.18 -9.38 22.29
CA VAL A 188 -18.01 -10.38 22.99
C VAL A 188 -17.21 -11.24 23.97
N GLN A 189 -15.93 -11.50 23.67
CA GLN A 189 -15.05 -12.34 24.49
C GLN A 189 -14.26 -11.54 25.54
N ALA A 190 -14.43 -10.22 25.58
CA ALA A 190 -13.66 -9.34 26.44
C ALA A 190 -13.92 -9.64 27.93
N PRO A 191 -12.87 -9.72 28.77
CA PRO A 191 -13.02 -9.77 30.22
C PRO A 191 -13.75 -8.53 30.77
N ASP A 192 -14.41 -8.66 31.93
CA ASP A 192 -15.12 -7.55 32.58
C ASP A 192 -14.23 -6.32 32.85
N HIS A 193 -12.94 -6.55 33.11
CA HIS A 193 -11.94 -5.50 33.29
C HIS A 193 -10.73 -5.70 32.37
N VAL A 194 -10.65 -4.86 31.33
CA VAL A 194 -9.49 -4.75 30.45
C VAL A 194 -8.77 -3.45 30.76
N HIS A 195 -7.50 -3.53 31.13
CA HIS A 195 -6.68 -2.35 31.38
C HIS A 195 -6.38 -1.63 30.05
N VAL A 196 -6.65 -0.33 29.98
CA VAL A 196 -6.47 0.45 28.76
C VAL A 196 -5.53 1.61 29.06
N ASN A 197 -4.40 1.66 28.37
CA ASN A 197 -3.40 2.70 28.58
C ASN A 197 -3.77 3.94 27.77
N VAL A 198 -4.09 5.03 28.46
CA VAL A 198 -4.30 6.34 27.82
C VAL A 198 -2.98 6.87 27.24
N THR A 199 -1.89 6.68 28.00
CA THR A 199 -0.51 6.98 27.62
C THR A 199 0.41 5.91 28.18
N THR A 200 1.42 5.50 27.43
CA THR A 200 2.42 4.53 27.87
C THR A 200 3.80 5.19 27.98
N LYS A 201 4.68 4.59 28.79
CA LYS A 201 6.11 4.87 28.73
C LYS A 201 6.75 3.73 27.96
N VAL A 202 7.28 4.03 26.78
CA VAL A 202 7.88 3.04 25.87
C VAL A 202 9.27 3.47 25.45
N SER A 203 10.07 2.49 25.03
CA SER A 203 11.38 2.77 24.46
C SER A 203 11.23 3.57 23.16
N PHE A 204 12.25 4.37 22.82
CA PHE A 204 12.27 5.10 21.56
C PHE A 204 12.13 4.15 20.35
N GLN A 205 12.73 2.97 20.43
CA GLN A 205 12.69 1.95 19.37
C GLN A 205 11.25 1.47 19.14
N ASP A 206 10.54 1.06 20.19
CA ASP A 206 9.16 0.55 20.07
C ASP A 206 8.18 1.64 19.64
N ALA A 207 8.34 2.85 20.19
CA ALA A 207 7.53 4.00 19.81
C ALA A 207 7.69 4.32 18.32
N PHE A 208 8.92 4.33 17.80
CA PHE A 208 9.18 4.67 16.41
C PHE A 208 8.72 3.55 15.46
N LEU A 209 8.85 2.26 15.85
CA LEU A 209 8.24 1.13 15.13
C LEU A 209 6.72 1.28 15.05
N ALA A 210 6.06 1.69 16.13
CA ALA A 210 4.61 1.92 16.12
C ALA A 210 4.24 3.07 15.17
N VAL A 211 5.00 4.17 15.16
CA VAL A 211 4.79 5.31 14.25
C VAL A 211 4.95 4.90 12.79
N THR A 212 5.99 4.14 12.43
CA THR A 212 6.22 3.67 11.05
C THR A 212 5.17 2.66 10.59
N ASN A 213 4.62 1.86 11.51
CA ASN A 213 3.46 1.00 11.26
C ASN A 213 2.19 1.82 10.98
N ILE A 214 1.93 2.91 11.71
CA ILE A 214 0.84 3.84 11.38
C ILE A 214 1.06 4.48 10.00
N ILE A 215 2.30 4.89 9.70
CA ILE A 215 2.64 5.45 8.38
C ILE A 215 2.34 4.46 7.27
N PHE A 216 2.59 3.16 7.48
CA PHE A 216 2.31 2.12 6.47
C PHE A 216 0.84 2.12 6.01
N ALA A 217 -0.09 2.51 6.86
CA ALA A 217 -1.51 2.59 6.49
C ALA A 217 -1.83 3.76 5.53
N TYR A 218 -0.90 4.71 5.32
CA TYR A 218 -1.12 5.95 4.58
C TYR A 218 -0.11 6.19 3.42
N ILE A 219 0.50 5.14 2.87
CA ILE A 219 1.56 5.22 1.82
C ILE A 219 1.11 4.86 0.40
N ALA A 220 -0.16 5.12 0.04
CA ALA A 220 -0.73 4.82 -1.29
C ALA A 220 -0.12 5.64 -2.45
N HIS A 221 0.67 6.67 -2.16
CA HIS A 221 1.13 7.68 -3.12
C HIS A 221 1.83 7.11 -4.35
N VAL A 222 2.53 5.99 -4.20
CA VAL A 222 3.24 5.33 -5.32
C VAL A 222 2.33 5.00 -6.50
N ALA A 223 1.04 4.74 -6.24
CA ALA A 223 0.04 4.42 -7.26
C ALA A 223 -0.70 5.64 -7.83
N PHE A 224 -0.58 6.82 -7.20
CA PHE A 224 -1.41 7.98 -7.53
C PHE A 224 -1.24 8.46 -8.98
N PHE A 225 -0.02 8.52 -9.52
CA PHE A 225 0.15 8.91 -10.93
C PHE A 225 -0.50 7.92 -11.91
N GLY A 226 -0.50 6.62 -11.57
CA GLY A 226 -1.22 5.60 -12.30
C GLY A 226 -2.73 5.85 -12.25
N PHE A 227 -3.29 6.01 -11.06
CA PHE A 227 -4.72 6.27 -10.87
C PHE A 227 -5.18 7.56 -11.57
N ILE A 228 -4.45 8.67 -11.41
CA ILE A 228 -4.80 9.94 -12.07
C ILE A 228 -4.77 9.80 -13.59
N SER A 229 -3.88 8.95 -14.14
CA SER A 229 -3.79 8.73 -15.58
C SER A 229 -4.94 7.91 -16.15
N GLU A 230 -5.61 7.11 -15.33
CA GLU A 230 -6.80 6.32 -15.71
C GLU A 230 -8.12 7.07 -15.44
N MET A 231 -8.08 8.22 -14.76
CA MET A 231 -9.25 9.06 -14.57
C MET A 231 -9.67 9.73 -15.90
N HIS A 232 -10.99 9.80 -16.14
CA HIS A 232 -11.53 10.54 -17.28
C HIS A 232 -11.15 12.02 -17.22
N ASP A 233 -11.29 12.64 -16.04
CA ASP A 233 -10.80 13.99 -15.75
C ASP A 233 -9.85 13.96 -14.54
N PRO A 234 -8.53 14.18 -14.75
CA PRO A 234 -7.55 14.28 -13.67
C PRO A 234 -7.89 15.32 -12.59
N ARG A 235 -8.72 16.33 -12.89
CA ARG A 235 -9.13 17.37 -11.93
C ARG A 235 -10.09 16.85 -10.86
N ASP A 236 -10.70 15.69 -11.05
CA ASP A 236 -11.52 15.04 -10.03
C ASP A 236 -10.70 14.29 -8.97
N PHE A 237 -9.40 14.13 -9.16
CA PHE A 237 -8.52 13.43 -8.22
C PHE A 237 -8.61 13.93 -6.78
N PRO A 238 -8.60 15.25 -6.47
CA PRO A 238 -8.72 15.72 -5.08
C PRO A 238 -10.00 15.27 -4.38
N LYS A 239 -11.11 15.12 -5.13
CA LYS A 239 -12.38 14.60 -4.57
C LYS A 239 -12.24 13.12 -4.22
N SER A 240 -11.62 12.35 -5.10
CA SER A 240 -11.32 10.92 -4.88
C SER A 240 -10.36 10.73 -3.71
N LEU A 241 -9.31 11.55 -3.62
CA LEU A 241 -8.34 11.54 -2.53
C LEU A 241 -8.97 11.90 -1.18
N THR A 242 -9.88 12.88 -1.15
CA THR A 242 -10.58 13.25 0.08
C THR A 242 -11.51 12.13 0.55
N MET A 243 -12.23 11.50 -0.38
CA MET A 243 -13.06 10.33 -0.08
C MET A 243 -12.21 9.18 0.47
N LEU A 244 -11.09 8.88 -0.19
CA LEU A 244 -10.10 7.89 0.26
C LEU A 244 -9.69 8.15 1.70
N GLN A 245 -9.18 9.35 1.96
CA GLN A 245 -8.64 9.70 3.26
C GLN A 245 -9.69 9.62 4.37
N VAL A 246 -10.91 10.13 4.14
CA VAL A 246 -11.97 10.11 5.14
C VAL A 246 -12.40 8.69 5.47
N VAL A 247 -12.59 7.84 4.46
CA VAL A 247 -13.00 6.44 4.66
C VAL A 247 -11.91 5.68 5.40
N ASP A 248 -10.66 5.77 4.95
CA ASP A 248 -9.54 5.03 5.52
C ASP A 248 -9.29 5.45 6.96
N THR A 249 -9.16 6.75 7.22
CA THR A 249 -8.87 7.26 8.57
C THR A 249 -9.99 6.93 9.55
N SER A 250 -11.25 6.97 9.12
CA SER A 250 -12.38 6.57 9.97
C SER A 250 -12.31 5.08 10.31
N LEU A 251 -12.12 4.23 9.29
CA LEU A 251 -12.01 2.79 9.46
C LEU A 251 -10.82 2.40 10.35
N TYR A 252 -9.67 3.06 10.15
CA TYR A 252 -8.44 2.84 10.88
C TYR A 252 -8.57 3.22 12.35
N ILE A 253 -9.12 4.39 12.66
CA ILE A 253 -9.34 4.82 14.04
C ILE A 253 -10.33 3.89 14.73
N VAL A 254 -11.48 3.62 14.12
CA VAL A 254 -12.51 2.74 14.73
C VAL A 254 -11.93 1.37 14.99
N THR A 255 -11.27 0.76 14.01
CA THR A 255 -10.68 -0.58 14.15
C THR A 255 -9.62 -0.62 15.24
N ALA A 256 -8.67 0.32 15.21
CA ALA A 256 -7.56 0.32 16.16
C ALA A 256 -8.05 0.55 17.59
N MET A 257 -9.01 1.48 17.78
CA MET A 257 -9.57 1.79 19.10
C MET A 257 -10.43 0.66 19.64
N VAL A 258 -11.33 0.09 18.84
CA VAL A 258 -12.24 -0.98 19.30
C VAL A 258 -11.43 -2.23 19.66
N ILE A 259 -10.53 -2.67 18.79
CA ILE A 259 -9.70 -3.84 19.08
C ILE A 259 -8.86 -3.59 20.33
N TYR A 260 -8.19 -2.44 20.45
CA TYR A 260 -7.37 -2.13 21.63
C TYR A 260 -8.20 -2.04 22.92
N ARG A 261 -9.39 -1.43 22.87
CA ARG A 261 -10.28 -1.28 24.03
C ARG A 261 -10.68 -2.62 24.65
N TYR A 262 -10.81 -3.66 23.83
CA TYR A 262 -11.26 -4.98 24.27
C TYR A 262 -10.12 -6.01 24.39
N ALA A 263 -9.03 -5.89 23.62
CA ALA A 263 -7.86 -6.77 23.71
C ALA A 263 -6.84 -6.30 24.76
N GLY A 264 -6.76 -5.00 25.03
CA GLY A 264 -5.79 -4.44 25.98
C GLY A 264 -4.36 -4.37 25.44
N PRO A 265 -3.34 -4.29 26.33
CA PRO A 265 -1.94 -4.13 25.97
C PRO A 265 -1.35 -5.29 25.17
N ASP A 266 -1.92 -6.49 25.30
CA ASP A 266 -1.42 -7.73 24.70
C ASP A 266 -2.01 -8.01 23.30
N VAL A 267 -2.53 -6.97 22.62
CA VAL A 267 -3.06 -7.11 21.27
C VAL A 267 -1.96 -7.61 20.31
N ALA A 268 -2.24 -8.72 19.63
CA ALA A 268 -1.34 -9.32 18.65
C ALA A 268 -1.32 -8.50 17.34
N SER A 269 -0.25 -8.65 16.57
CA SER A 269 -0.12 -8.10 15.22
C SER A 269 0.31 -9.19 14.24
N PRO A 270 -0.48 -9.48 13.18
CA PRO A 270 -1.67 -8.75 12.73
C PRO A 270 -2.88 -8.86 13.69
N ALA A 271 -3.71 -7.82 13.76
CA ALA A 271 -4.80 -7.69 14.71
C ALA A 271 -5.81 -8.85 14.71
N LEU A 272 -5.96 -9.55 13.58
CA LEU A 272 -6.81 -10.74 13.45
C LEU A 272 -6.40 -11.86 14.43
N SER A 273 -5.10 -11.97 14.76
CA SER A 273 -4.57 -12.93 15.74
C SER A 273 -5.08 -12.70 17.16
N SER A 274 -5.56 -11.49 17.47
CA SER A 274 -6.07 -11.16 18.81
C SER A 274 -7.45 -11.73 19.09
N ALA A 275 -8.16 -12.23 18.08
CA ALA A 275 -9.42 -12.93 18.29
C ALA A 275 -9.19 -14.29 18.96
N GLY A 276 -10.19 -14.78 19.72
CA GLY A 276 -10.09 -16.09 20.37
C GLY A 276 -9.86 -17.26 19.40
N PRO A 277 -9.51 -18.46 19.91
CA PRO A 277 -8.94 -19.55 19.12
C PRO A 277 -9.72 -19.97 17.87
N LEU A 278 -11.06 -19.98 17.95
CA LEU A 278 -11.93 -20.26 16.80
C LEU A 278 -12.07 -19.03 15.89
N MET A 279 -12.34 -17.87 16.48
CA MET A 279 -12.66 -16.65 15.73
C MET A 279 -11.47 -16.09 14.96
N LYS A 280 -10.23 -16.26 15.43
CA LYS A 280 -9.05 -15.91 14.63
C LYS A 280 -8.97 -16.72 13.34
N LYS A 281 -9.33 -18.01 13.35
CA LYS A 281 -9.36 -18.83 12.14
C LYS A 281 -10.43 -18.38 11.17
N VAL A 282 -11.62 -18.04 11.68
CA VAL A 282 -12.71 -17.48 10.87
C VAL A 282 -12.29 -16.15 10.23
N ALA A 283 -11.73 -15.23 11.03
CA ALA A 283 -11.33 -13.92 10.57
C ALA A 283 -10.18 -13.99 9.53
N TYR A 284 -9.17 -14.84 9.76
CA TYR A 284 -8.14 -15.09 8.77
C TYR A 284 -8.66 -15.77 7.50
N GLY A 285 -9.62 -16.69 7.62
CA GLY A 285 -10.30 -17.29 6.48
C GLY A 285 -11.01 -16.24 5.62
N LEU A 286 -11.69 -15.29 6.24
CA LEU A 286 -12.34 -14.15 5.58
C LEU A 286 -11.33 -13.19 4.94
N ALA A 287 -10.12 -13.10 5.48
CA ALA A 287 -9.04 -12.24 4.96
C ALA A 287 -8.27 -12.85 3.78
N ILE A 288 -8.38 -14.16 3.51
CA ILE A 288 -7.65 -14.84 2.41
C ILE A 288 -7.80 -14.12 1.06
N PRO A 289 -9.01 -13.73 0.60
CA PRO A 289 -9.16 -13.01 -0.66
C PRO A 289 -8.32 -11.73 -0.71
N THR A 290 -8.29 -10.94 0.36
CA THR A 290 -7.45 -9.74 0.43
C THR A 290 -5.97 -10.07 0.32
N VAL A 291 -5.52 -11.04 1.11
CA VAL A 291 -4.10 -11.41 1.20
C VAL A 291 -3.57 -11.86 -0.16
N VAL A 292 -4.36 -12.62 -0.93
CA VAL A 292 -3.98 -13.09 -2.27
C VAL A 292 -4.20 -12.01 -3.33
N ILE A 293 -5.39 -11.43 -3.40
CA ILE A 293 -5.77 -10.54 -4.52
C ILE A 293 -4.93 -9.26 -4.52
N ALA A 294 -4.79 -8.57 -3.37
CA ALA A 294 -4.00 -7.35 -3.31
C ALA A 294 -2.51 -7.63 -3.62
N GLY A 295 -1.96 -8.74 -3.12
CA GLY A 295 -0.60 -9.18 -3.46
C GLY A 295 -0.42 -9.43 -4.97
N VAL A 296 -1.40 -10.09 -5.60
CA VAL A 296 -1.43 -10.32 -7.06
C VAL A 296 -1.49 -9.01 -7.85
N VAL A 297 -2.25 -8.01 -7.39
CA VAL A 297 -2.32 -6.70 -8.04
C VAL A 297 -0.96 -6.00 -8.01
N PHE A 298 -0.29 -5.94 -6.85
CA PHE A 298 1.07 -5.38 -6.75
C PHE A 298 2.06 -6.16 -7.63
N GLY A 299 2.01 -7.49 -7.60
CA GLY A 299 2.85 -8.34 -8.43
C GLY A 299 2.65 -8.09 -9.92
N HIS A 300 1.40 -7.97 -10.36
CA HIS A 300 1.10 -7.67 -11.76
C HIS A 300 1.63 -6.29 -12.19
N VAL A 301 1.47 -5.25 -11.34
CA VAL A 301 2.00 -3.91 -11.63
C VAL A 301 3.53 -3.93 -11.72
N ALA A 302 4.22 -4.62 -10.80
CA ALA A 302 5.68 -4.78 -10.84
C ALA A 302 6.15 -5.52 -12.10
N CYS A 303 5.51 -6.64 -12.45
CA CYS A 303 5.84 -7.41 -13.66
C CYS A 303 5.63 -6.58 -14.93
N LYS A 304 4.50 -5.87 -15.01
CA LYS A 304 4.19 -4.98 -16.14
C LYS A 304 5.20 -3.86 -16.26
N TYR A 305 5.64 -3.28 -15.15
CA TYR A 305 6.66 -2.24 -15.15
C TYR A 305 7.99 -2.73 -15.76
N ILE A 306 8.49 -3.89 -15.32
CA ILE A 306 9.71 -4.52 -15.87
C ILE A 306 9.52 -4.88 -17.34
N TYR A 307 8.41 -5.54 -17.68
CA TYR A 307 8.12 -5.98 -19.05
C TYR A 307 8.08 -4.79 -20.03
N VAL A 308 7.35 -3.73 -19.67
CA VAL A 308 7.29 -2.52 -20.49
C VAL A 308 8.66 -1.84 -20.58
N ARG A 309 9.49 -1.87 -19.53
CA ARG A 309 10.84 -1.28 -19.59
C ARG A 309 11.75 -2.02 -20.56
N ILE A 310 11.73 -3.35 -20.56
CA ILE A 310 12.57 -4.21 -21.42
C ILE A 310 12.08 -4.16 -22.88
N PHE A 311 10.78 -4.28 -23.10
CA PHE A 311 10.22 -4.48 -24.44
C PHE A 311 9.64 -3.22 -25.09
N ARG A 312 9.75 -2.04 -24.46
CA ARG A 312 9.24 -0.77 -25.01
C ARG A 312 9.77 -0.54 -26.43
N GLY A 313 8.87 -0.34 -27.40
CA GLY A 313 9.24 -0.09 -28.79
C GLY A 313 9.54 -1.34 -29.63
N SER A 314 9.44 -2.55 -29.06
CA SER A 314 9.57 -3.80 -29.81
C SER A 314 8.21 -4.31 -30.33
N ALA A 315 8.21 -5.05 -31.44
CA ALA A 315 7.01 -5.71 -31.98
C ALA A 315 6.42 -6.79 -31.05
N HIS A 316 7.20 -7.27 -30.08
CA HIS A 316 6.84 -8.34 -29.15
C HIS A 316 5.86 -7.90 -28.05
N MET A 317 5.68 -6.59 -27.81
CA MET A 317 4.79 -6.06 -26.78
C MET A 317 3.31 -6.44 -26.95
N HIS A 318 2.87 -6.68 -28.18
CA HIS A 318 1.46 -6.93 -28.51
C HIS A 318 1.23 -8.30 -29.18
N GLN A 319 2.28 -9.11 -29.32
CA GLN A 319 2.20 -10.42 -29.94
C GLN A 319 2.13 -11.53 -28.89
N ASN A 320 1.37 -12.59 -29.19
CA ASN A 320 1.34 -13.82 -28.40
C ASN A 320 2.46 -14.78 -28.82
N SER A 321 3.67 -14.27 -29.05
CA SER A 321 4.82 -15.12 -29.40
C SER A 321 5.33 -15.87 -28.16
N PHE A 322 5.96 -17.03 -28.37
CA PHE A 322 6.54 -17.82 -27.29
C PHE A 322 7.53 -17.02 -26.45
N LEU A 323 8.30 -16.12 -27.08
CA LEU A 323 9.19 -15.19 -26.40
C LEU A 323 8.43 -14.19 -25.50
N ALA A 324 7.31 -13.64 -25.96
CA ALA A 324 6.50 -12.72 -25.17
C ALA A 324 5.81 -13.41 -23.98
N ILE A 325 5.40 -14.67 -24.13
CA ILE A 325 4.81 -15.47 -23.04
C ILE A 325 5.91 -15.88 -22.05
N GLY A 326 7.00 -16.47 -22.55
CA GLY A 326 8.10 -16.97 -21.74
C GLY A 326 8.78 -15.88 -20.93
N SER A 327 9.04 -14.71 -21.53
CA SER A 327 9.60 -13.56 -20.81
C SER A 327 8.66 -13.03 -19.73
N TRP A 328 7.35 -12.98 -19.98
CA TRP A 328 6.37 -12.59 -18.96
C TRP A 328 6.36 -13.55 -17.78
N VAL A 329 6.31 -14.85 -18.04
CA VAL A 329 6.34 -15.90 -17.02
C VAL A 329 7.65 -15.84 -16.22
N ALA A 330 8.79 -15.67 -16.90
CA ALA A 330 10.10 -15.59 -16.24
C ALA A 330 10.23 -14.35 -15.35
N ILE A 331 9.76 -13.18 -15.81
CA ILE A 331 9.71 -11.96 -15.00
C ILE A 331 8.81 -12.18 -13.78
N ALA A 332 7.60 -12.71 -13.97
CA ALA A 332 6.69 -12.97 -12.88
C ALA A 332 7.28 -13.91 -11.83
N LEU A 333 7.91 -15.01 -12.27
CA LEU A 333 8.54 -15.96 -11.37
C LEU A 333 9.69 -15.31 -10.60
N GLY A 334 10.56 -14.58 -11.29
CA GLY A 334 11.69 -13.90 -10.66
C GLY A 334 11.27 -12.90 -9.58
N VAL A 335 10.28 -12.05 -9.86
CA VAL A 335 9.80 -11.03 -8.91
C VAL A 335 9.13 -11.69 -7.69
N TRP A 336 8.33 -12.75 -7.89
CA TRP A 336 7.69 -13.48 -6.79
C TRP A 336 8.69 -14.26 -5.93
N VAL A 337 9.74 -14.84 -6.52
CA VAL A 337 10.83 -15.47 -5.77
C VAL A 337 11.56 -14.45 -4.90
N VAL A 338 11.88 -13.27 -5.44
CA VAL A 338 12.51 -12.19 -4.66
C VAL A 338 11.61 -11.74 -3.51
N ALA A 339 10.30 -11.57 -3.76
CA ALA A 339 9.35 -11.21 -2.71
C ALA A 339 9.28 -12.28 -1.60
N TRP A 340 9.30 -13.56 -1.93
CA TRP A 340 9.33 -14.65 -0.95
C TRP A 340 10.62 -14.67 -0.13
N VAL A 341 11.78 -14.49 -0.78
CA VAL A 341 13.08 -14.37 -0.09
C VAL A 341 13.04 -13.25 0.95
N ILE A 342 12.45 -12.10 0.62
CA ILE A 342 12.29 -10.98 1.58
C ILE A 342 11.36 -11.36 2.73
N ALA A 343 10.22 -12.01 2.43
CA ALA A 343 9.24 -12.43 3.44
C ALA A 343 9.83 -13.44 4.45
N GLU A 344 10.62 -14.40 4.01
CA GLU A 344 11.31 -15.37 4.88
C GLU A 344 12.50 -14.75 5.61
N SER A 345 13.11 -13.71 5.03
CA SER A 345 14.23 -13.00 5.66
C SER A 345 13.77 -12.15 6.85
N ILE A 346 12.59 -11.53 6.76
CA ILE A 346 11.99 -10.70 7.81
C ILE A 346 10.61 -11.26 8.19
N PRO A 347 10.54 -12.38 8.94
CA PRO A 347 9.30 -13.11 9.20
C PRO A 347 8.46 -12.50 10.33
N VAL A 348 8.59 -11.19 10.59
CA VAL A 348 7.86 -10.43 11.61
C VAL A 348 7.09 -9.30 10.93
N PHE A 349 5.76 -9.33 11.06
CA PHE A 349 4.85 -8.44 10.32
C PHE A 349 5.16 -6.96 10.55
N ASN A 350 5.18 -6.52 11.82
CA ASN A 350 5.43 -5.12 12.18
C ASN A 350 6.82 -4.62 11.75
N GLU A 351 7.84 -5.48 11.77
CA GLU A 351 9.21 -5.11 11.37
C GLU A 351 9.30 -4.93 9.85
N LEU A 352 8.69 -5.84 9.09
CA LEU A 352 8.63 -5.72 7.64
C LEU A 352 7.88 -4.45 7.23
N LEU A 353 6.69 -4.20 7.79
CA LEU A 353 5.92 -2.98 7.50
C LEU A 353 6.68 -1.70 7.87
N SER A 354 7.35 -1.69 9.03
CA SER A 354 8.19 -0.57 9.45
C SER A 354 9.34 -0.31 8.48
N LEU A 355 10.02 -1.36 8.01
CA LEU A 355 11.10 -1.22 7.03
C LEU A 355 10.59 -0.62 5.71
N ILE A 356 9.41 -1.07 5.23
CA ILE A 356 8.79 -0.55 4.01
C ILE A 356 8.48 0.94 4.13
N SER A 357 7.82 1.33 5.22
CA SER A 357 7.49 2.73 5.49
C SER A 357 8.72 3.60 5.63
N SER A 358 9.77 3.09 6.30
CA SER A 358 11.01 3.83 6.53
C SER A 358 11.79 4.03 5.23
N LEU A 359 11.95 2.97 4.43
CA LEU A 359 12.78 3.01 3.22
C LEU A 359 12.06 3.66 2.03
N PHE A 360 10.79 3.33 1.83
CA PHE A 360 10.03 3.75 0.64
C PHE A 360 8.92 4.73 0.98
N GLY A 361 8.12 4.46 2.01
CA GLY A 361 7.00 5.31 2.41
C GLY A 361 7.43 6.76 2.69
N SER A 362 8.53 6.94 3.43
CA SER A 362 9.15 8.23 3.75
C SER A 362 9.40 9.08 2.51
N TRP A 363 9.98 8.50 1.46
CA TRP A 363 10.28 9.22 0.22
C TRP A 363 9.07 9.34 -0.71
N PHE A 364 8.40 8.24 -1.05
CA PHE A 364 7.33 8.26 -2.05
C PHE A 364 6.05 8.97 -1.58
N SER A 365 5.79 9.01 -0.27
CA SER A 365 4.55 9.58 0.28
C SER A 365 4.75 10.95 0.91
N TYR A 366 5.97 11.30 1.32
CA TYR A 366 6.27 12.56 1.99
C TYR A 366 7.38 13.37 1.31
N GLY A 367 8.57 12.80 1.17
CA GLY A 367 9.75 13.51 0.66
C GLY A 367 9.60 14.00 -0.79
N LEU A 368 9.25 13.09 -1.71
CA LEU A 368 9.08 13.41 -3.13
C LEU A 368 7.94 14.38 -3.39
N PRO A 369 6.73 14.21 -2.82
CA PRO A 369 5.69 15.23 -2.92
C PRO A 369 6.14 16.61 -2.43
N ALA A 370 6.88 16.70 -1.31
CA ALA A 370 7.41 17.99 -0.86
C ALA A 370 8.38 18.62 -1.88
N ILE A 371 9.25 17.80 -2.49
CA ILE A 371 10.14 18.24 -3.58
C ILE A 371 9.34 18.68 -4.81
N PHE A 372 8.29 17.96 -5.19
CA PHE A 372 7.41 18.33 -6.31
C PHE A 372 6.80 19.72 -6.11
N TRP A 373 6.35 20.03 -4.89
CA TRP A 373 5.84 21.37 -4.59
C TRP A 373 6.91 22.45 -4.75
N LEU A 374 8.12 22.21 -4.22
CA LEU A 374 9.23 23.15 -4.31
C LEU A 374 9.63 23.41 -5.77
N VAL A 375 9.67 22.37 -6.60
CA VAL A 375 9.98 22.47 -8.04
C VAL A 375 8.89 23.24 -8.79
N MET A 376 7.61 22.94 -8.56
CA MET A 376 6.51 23.68 -9.22
C MET A 376 6.51 25.17 -8.89
N ASN A 377 6.99 25.54 -7.71
CA ASN A 377 6.99 26.93 -7.22
C ASN A 377 8.38 27.59 -7.28
N LYS A 378 9.35 27.00 -7.99
CA LYS A 378 10.71 27.53 -8.12
C LYS A 378 10.68 28.99 -8.60
N GLY A 379 11.41 29.87 -7.91
CA GLY A 379 11.43 31.31 -8.18
C GLY A 379 10.26 32.10 -7.58
N ARG A 380 9.31 31.46 -6.90
CA ARG A 380 8.15 32.12 -6.26
C ARG A 380 7.97 31.75 -4.79
N TRP A 381 8.94 31.07 -4.18
CA TRP A 381 8.89 30.60 -2.78
C TRP A 381 8.56 31.72 -1.79
N PHE A 382 9.17 32.91 -1.98
CA PHE A 382 9.01 34.06 -1.09
C PHE A 382 8.13 35.18 -1.68
N SER A 383 7.36 34.89 -2.73
CA SER A 383 6.59 35.92 -3.44
C SER A 383 5.41 36.48 -2.64
N THR A 384 4.78 35.66 -1.79
CA THR A 384 3.60 36.04 -0.99
C THR A 384 3.66 35.34 0.35
N ARG A 385 3.00 35.90 1.38
CA ARG A 385 2.95 35.30 2.73
C ARG A 385 2.42 33.84 2.71
N SER A 386 1.44 33.56 1.85
CA SER A 386 0.93 32.19 1.64
C SER A 386 2.00 31.24 1.06
N LYS A 387 2.76 31.69 0.05
CA LYS A 387 3.85 30.90 -0.52
C LYS A 387 5.01 30.69 0.44
N ILE A 388 5.31 31.66 1.30
CA ILE A 388 6.31 31.53 2.36
C ILE A 388 5.87 30.43 3.34
N CYS A 389 4.63 30.49 3.82
CA CYS A 389 4.07 29.47 4.73
C CYS A 389 4.12 28.07 4.10
N LEU A 390 3.64 27.91 2.86
CA LEU A 390 3.68 26.62 2.17
C LEU A 390 5.12 26.13 1.90
N THR A 391 6.06 27.04 1.66
CA THR A 391 7.48 26.69 1.54
C THR A 391 8.00 26.09 2.83
N ILE A 392 7.72 26.72 3.98
CA ILE A 392 8.10 26.21 5.31
C ILE A 392 7.48 24.83 5.57
N VAL A 393 6.18 24.67 5.27
CA VAL A 393 5.48 23.38 5.44
C VAL A 393 6.13 22.27 4.61
N ASN A 394 6.48 22.52 3.34
CA ASN A 394 7.13 21.51 2.51
C ASN A 394 8.56 21.21 2.95
N PHE A 395 9.32 22.21 3.42
CA PHE A 395 10.63 21.95 4.03
C PHE A 395 10.51 21.11 5.31
N PHE A 396 9.50 21.37 6.14
CA PHE A 396 9.23 20.55 7.32
C PHE A 396 8.86 19.11 6.94
N ILE A 397 7.99 18.90 5.95
CA ILE A 397 7.63 17.56 5.47
C ILE A 397 8.84 16.83 4.89
N LEU A 398 9.72 17.54 4.17
CA LEU A 398 10.96 16.97 3.65
C LEU A 398 11.91 16.57 4.79
N ALA A 399 12.09 17.43 5.80
CA ALA A 399 12.88 17.10 6.98
C ALA A 399 12.29 15.91 7.75
N PHE A 400 10.96 15.87 7.90
CA PHE A 400 10.22 14.75 8.47
C PHE A 400 10.44 13.46 7.67
N ALA A 401 10.42 13.50 6.34
CA ALA A 401 10.71 12.35 5.48
C ALA A 401 12.14 11.84 5.67
N CYS A 402 13.14 12.74 5.71
CA CYS A 402 14.53 12.37 5.98
C CYS A 402 14.70 11.74 7.37
N ALA A 403 14.05 12.34 8.38
CA ALA A 403 14.02 11.85 9.76
C ALA A 403 13.38 10.45 9.85
N LEU A 404 12.24 10.24 9.19
CA LEU A 404 11.57 8.95 9.06
C LEU A 404 12.46 7.90 8.40
N CYS A 405 13.15 8.26 7.31
CA CYS A 405 14.06 7.35 6.63
C CYS A 405 15.24 6.97 7.52
N GLY A 406 15.94 7.94 8.10
CA GLY A 406 17.13 7.69 8.91
C GLY A 406 16.82 6.93 10.20
N MET A 407 15.93 7.47 11.03
CA MET A 407 15.58 6.85 12.31
C MET A 407 14.80 5.54 12.11
N GLY A 408 13.92 5.49 11.11
CA GLY A 408 13.12 4.29 10.83
C GLY A 408 13.95 3.14 10.31
N LEU A 409 14.97 3.40 9.48
CA LEU A 409 15.92 2.36 9.07
C LEU A 409 16.77 1.86 10.24
N TYR A 410 17.24 2.76 11.12
CA TYR A 410 17.96 2.36 12.32
C TYR A 410 17.11 1.47 13.22
N VAL A 411 15.89 1.90 13.53
CA VAL A 411 14.97 1.20 14.43
C VAL A 411 14.53 -0.14 13.83
N SER A 412 14.13 -0.16 12.55
CA SER A 412 13.74 -1.39 11.86
C SER A 412 14.92 -2.36 11.75
N GLY A 413 16.10 -1.87 11.37
CA GLY A 413 17.30 -2.68 11.26
C GLY A 413 17.73 -3.28 12.59
N LYS A 414 17.64 -2.52 13.68
CA LYS A 414 17.91 -3.03 15.03
C LYS A 414 16.89 -4.08 15.47
N SER A 415 15.59 -3.81 15.30
CA SER A 415 14.54 -4.78 15.62
C SER A 415 14.73 -6.09 14.84
N ILE A 416 14.99 -5.97 13.54
CA ILE A 416 15.29 -7.11 12.68
C ILE A 416 16.55 -7.83 13.17
N HIS A 417 17.63 -7.15 13.55
CA HIS A 417 18.82 -7.83 14.08
C HIS A 417 18.52 -8.64 15.34
N ASP A 418 17.76 -8.04 16.27
CA ASP A 418 17.40 -8.63 17.55
C ASP A 418 16.44 -9.84 17.38
N SER A 419 15.53 -9.77 16.40
CA SER A 419 14.49 -10.78 16.12
C SER A 419 14.90 -11.84 15.08
N SER A 420 15.47 -11.42 13.94
CA SER A 420 15.77 -12.28 12.77
C SER A 420 16.88 -13.28 13.03
N SER A 421 17.82 -12.97 13.93
CA SER A 421 18.89 -13.89 14.35
C SER A 421 18.37 -15.21 14.95
N LYS A 422 17.08 -15.27 15.32
CA LYS A 422 16.43 -16.46 15.91
C LYS A 422 15.24 -16.99 15.09
N ALA A 423 14.83 -16.32 14.02
CA ALA A 423 13.56 -16.61 13.34
C ALA A 423 13.63 -16.67 11.80
N SER A 424 14.63 -16.04 11.18
CA SER A 424 14.80 -15.98 9.72
C SER A 424 15.08 -17.36 9.13
N TRP A 425 14.41 -17.73 8.04
CA TRP A 425 14.57 -19.04 7.37
C TRP A 425 14.39 -20.24 8.31
N THR A 426 13.43 -20.17 9.23
CA THR A 426 13.13 -21.26 10.16
C THR A 426 11.74 -21.84 9.93
N CYS A 427 11.53 -23.08 10.37
CA CYS A 427 10.19 -23.68 10.39
C CYS A 427 9.30 -23.16 11.53
N LYS A 428 9.73 -22.18 12.32
CA LYS A 428 9.00 -21.72 13.50
C LYS A 428 7.67 -21.07 13.11
N ASN A 429 6.63 -21.32 13.91
CA ASN A 429 5.34 -20.67 13.76
C ASN A 429 5.48 -19.14 13.91
N ASN A 430 4.98 -18.39 12.93
CA ASN A 430 4.97 -16.92 12.90
C ASN A 430 3.58 -16.31 13.14
N ALA A 431 2.58 -17.12 13.50
CA ALA A 431 1.22 -16.69 13.81
C ALA A 431 0.98 -16.33 15.29
N THR A 432 1.99 -15.73 15.92
CA THR A 432 1.98 -15.36 17.36
C THR A 432 1.62 -13.92 17.56
#